data_AF-X5XC97-F1
#
_entry.id   AF-X5XC97-F1
#
_cell.length_a   1.000
_cell.length_b   1.000
_cell.length_c   1.000
_cell.angle_alpha   90.00
_cell.angle_beta   90.00
_cell.angle_gamma   90.00
#
_symmetry.space_group_name_H-M   'P 1'
#
loop_
_entity.id
_entity.type
_entity.pdbx_description
1 polymer ?
#
loop_
_entity_poly.entity_id
_entity_poly.type
_entity_poly.pdbx_seq_one_letter_code
_entity_poly.pdbx_strand_id
1 'polypeptide(L)'
;MTEIARRPNVIGKISGVVAYADAGSWTVETLRPYVEHTIGCFGWDRVVWGSDWPVCTLGGGLATWVTATHALIAGASPDERAKLLSGNARRTWKL
;
A
#
# COMPACT_ATOMS: atom_id res chain seq x y z
N MET A 1 11.78 4.31 5.37
CA MET A 1 12.01 4.21 3.91
C MET A 1 12.64 5.46 3.29
N THR A 2 12.89 6.51 4.08
CA THR A 2 13.31 7.83 3.63
C THR A 2 14.53 7.85 2.71
N GLU A 3 15.62 7.17 3.07
CA GLU A 3 16.87 7.27 2.29
C GLU A 3 16.82 6.57 0.92
N ILE A 4 16.13 5.44 0.81
CA ILE A 4 15.96 4.79 -0.50
C ILE A 4 14.99 5.57 -1.39
N ALA A 5 13.96 6.19 -0.80
CA ALA A 5 12.96 6.97 -1.53
C ALA A 5 13.51 8.25 -2.19
N ARG A 6 14.69 8.74 -1.75
CA ARG A 6 15.43 9.84 -2.42
C ARG A 6 15.83 9.52 -3.86
N ARG A 7 15.92 8.23 -4.23
CA ARG A 7 16.29 7.81 -5.58
C ARG A 7 15.06 7.91 -6.50
N PRO A 8 15.09 8.75 -7.55
CA PRO A 8 13.90 9.02 -8.37
C PRO A 8 13.42 7.78 -9.17
N ASN A 9 14.33 6.83 -9.43
CA ASN A 9 14.05 5.60 -10.16
C ASN A 9 13.53 4.45 -9.28
N VAL A 10 13.35 4.67 -7.97
CA VAL A 10 12.79 3.68 -7.05
C VAL A 10 11.34 4.03 -6.72
N ILE A 11 10.49 3.01 -6.69
CA ILE A 11 9.07 3.10 -6.31
C ILE A 11 8.78 2.24 -5.08
N GLY A 12 7.76 2.61 -4.32
CA GLY A 12 7.25 1.84 -3.19
C GLY A 12 6.06 0.97 -3.60
N LYS A 13 6.03 -0.28 -3.15
CA LYS A 13 4.87 -1.15 -3.30
C LYS A 13 4.25 -1.43 -1.93
N ILE A 14 2.99 -1.06 -1.75
CA ILE A 14 2.20 -1.31 -0.55
C ILE A 14 1.46 -2.61 -0.77
N SER A 15 1.96 -3.70 -0.18
CA SER A 15 1.50 -5.05 -0.49
C SER A 15 1.46 -5.91 0.76
N GLY A 16 0.32 -6.57 1.02
CA GLY A 16 0.22 -7.65 2.00
C GLY A 16 0.58 -7.31 3.44
N VAL A 17 0.55 -6.03 3.86
CA VAL A 17 1.06 -5.61 5.18
C VAL A 17 0.42 -6.41 6.33
N VAL A 18 -0.86 -6.80 6.17
CA VAL A 18 -1.60 -7.66 7.11
C VAL A 18 -0.93 -9.01 7.40
N ALA A 19 -0.16 -9.57 6.47
CA ALA A 19 0.50 -10.87 6.65
C ALA A 19 1.66 -10.81 7.65
N TYR A 20 2.19 -9.61 7.91
CA TYR A 20 3.36 -9.38 8.77
C TYR A 20 2.98 -8.65 10.06
N ALA A 21 1.69 -8.32 10.24
CA ALA A 21 1.16 -7.82 11.49
C ALA A 21 0.87 -8.97 12.45
N ASP A 22 0.63 -8.65 13.72
CA ASP A 22 0.28 -9.67 14.71
C ASP A 22 -1.06 -10.33 14.35
N ALA A 23 -1.00 -11.64 14.14
CA ALA A 23 -2.12 -12.40 13.61
C ALA A 23 -3.24 -12.47 14.65
N GLY A 24 -4.43 -11.97 14.30
CA GLY A 24 -5.61 -11.98 15.15
C GLY A 24 -5.80 -10.74 16.03
N SER A 25 -4.87 -9.79 16.05
CA SER A 25 -4.98 -8.56 16.87
C SER A 25 -4.76 -7.26 16.09
N TRP A 26 -4.24 -7.32 14.86
CA TRP A 26 -3.99 -6.12 14.06
C TRP A 26 -5.30 -5.35 13.77
N THR A 27 -5.18 -4.02 13.69
CA THR A 27 -6.26 -3.11 13.27
C THR A 27 -5.77 -2.19 12.14
N VAL A 28 -6.68 -1.46 11.50
CA VAL A 28 -6.31 -0.47 10.48
C VAL A 28 -5.27 0.53 11.02
N GLU A 29 -5.42 0.93 12.28
CA GLU A 29 -4.55 1.87 12.98
C GLU A 29 -3.15 1.29 13.21
N THR A 30 -3.02 -0.02 13.45
CA THR A 30 -1.69 -0.64 13.59
C THR A 30 -0.96 -0.72 12.26
N LEU A 31 -1.68 -0.78 11.13
CA LEU A 31 -1.10 -0.77 9.78
C LEU A 31 -0.77 0.65 9.28
N ARG A 32 -1.54 1.63 9.73
CA ARG A 32 -1.53 3.02 9.26
C ARG A 32 -0.14 3.66 9.22
N PRO A 33 0.70 3.57 10.27
CA PRO A 33 2.03 4.18 10.26
C PRO A 33 2.91 3.69 9.10
N TYR A 34 2.80 2.41 8.72
CA TYR A 34 3.62 1.83 7.66
C TYR A 34 3.17 2.28 6.27
N VAL A 35 1.85 2.30 6.05
CA VAL A 35 1.26 2.71 4.77
C VAL A 35 1.45 4.22 4.57
N GLU A 36 1.14 5.04 5.56
CA GLU A 36 1.30 6.49 5.48
C GLU A 36 2.78 6.89 5.39
N HIS A 37 3.69 6.24 6.12
CA HIS A 37 5.12 6.51 5.98
C HIS A 37 5.64 6.14 4.58
N THR A 38 5.15 5.05 3.98
CA THR A 38 5.52 4.67 2.60
C THR A 38 5.06 5.74 1.61
N ILE A 39 3.79 6.15 1.69
CA ILE A 39 3.22 7.19 0.83
C ILE A 39 3.96 8.52 1.04
N GLY A 40 4.21 8.93 2.28
CA GLY A 40 4.93 10.16 2.60
C GLY A 40 6.38 10.16 2.10
N CYS A 41 7.06 9.01 2.10
CA CYS A 41 8.43 8.91 1.58
C CYS A 41 8.51 8.98 0.06
N PHE A 42 7.64 8.24 -0.64
CA PHE A 42 7.73 8.09 -2.10
C PHE A 42 6.91 9.14 -2.87
N GLY A 43 5.84 9.64 -2.25
CA GLY A 43 4.80 10.45 -2.88
C GLY A 43 3.81 9.60 -3.67
N TRP A 44 2.61 10.15 -3.90
CA TRP A 44 1.52 9.48 -4.58
C TRP A 44 1.82 9.03 -6.01
N ASP A 45 2.81 9.63 -6.68
CA ASP A 45 3.24 9.25 -8.02
C ASP A 45 4.17 8.02 -8.05
N ARG A 46 4.71 7.60 -6.91
CA ARG A 46 5.70 6.51 -6.85
C ARG A 46 5.30 5.39 -5.91
N VAL A 47 4.00 5.23 -5.66
CA VAL A 47 3.46 4.12 -4.88
C VAL A 47 2.48 3.28 -5.69
N VAL A 48 2.57 1.97 -5.58
CA VAL A 48 1.64 1.00 -6.21
C VAL A 48 1.07 0.06 -5.15
N TRP A 49 -0.19 -0.36 -5.33
CA TRP A 49 -0.82 -1.36 -4.48
C TRP A 49 -0.57 -2.79 -4.97
N GLY A 50 -0.52 -3.75 -4.04
CA GLY A 50 -0.51 -5.18 -4.35
C GLY A 50 -1.23 -6.00 -3.28
N SER A 51 -1.76 -7.16 -3.67
CA SER A 51 -2.44 -8.04 -2.73
C SER A 51 -1.49 -8.84 -1.84
N ASP A 52 -0.31 -9.17 -2.34
CA ASP A 52 0.58 -10.22 -1.81
C ASP A 52 -0.11 -11.58 -1.70
N TRP A 53 -1.09 -11.86 -2.56
CA TRP A 53 -1.72 -13.18 -2.58
C TRP A 53 -0.71 -14.25 -3.04
N PRO A 54 -0.63 -15.44 -2.39
CA PRO A 54 -1.51 -15.92 -1.32
C PRO A 54 -1.07 -15.56 0.10
N VAL A 55 0.08 -14.92 0.30
CA VAL A 55 0.67 -14.63 1.63
C VAL A 55 -0.25 -13.76 2.51
N CYS A 56 -1.01 -12.83 1.93
CA CYS A 56 -1.99 -12.03 2.67
C CYS A 56 -3.07 -12.84 3.40
N THR A 57 -3.24 -14.14 3.08
CA THR A 57 -4.12 -15.05 3.81
C THR A 57 -3.70 -15.26 5.26
N LEU A 58 -2.41 -15.11 5.59
CA LEU A 58 -1.92 -15.15 6.97
C LEU A 58 -2.49 -14.03 7.85
N GLY A 59 -2.86 -12.90 7.22
CA GLY A 59 -3.41 -11.72 7.88
C GLY A 59 -4.92 -11.54 7.74
N GLY A 60 -5.65 -12.50 7.17
CA GLY A 60 -7.10 -12.41 6.96
C GLY A 60 -7.56 -12.38 5.50
N GLY A 61 -6.64 -12.49 4.54
CA GLY A 61 -6.96 -12.71 3.13
C GLY A 61 -7.25 -11.46 2.30
N LEU A 62 -7.55 -11.68 1.02
CA LEU A 62 -7.64 -10.62 0.01
C LEU A 62 -8.73 -9.60 0.34
N ALA A 63 -9.95 -10.04 0.64
CA ALA A 63 -11.06 -9.14 0.95
C ALA A 63 -10.75 -8.24 2.16
N THR A 64 -10.19 -8.84 3.22
CA THR A 64 -9.76 -8.11 4.42
C THR A 64 -8.68 -7.07 4.09
N TRP A 65 -7.65 -7.45 3.31
CA TRP A 65 -6.60 -6.51 2.92
C TRP A 65 -7.11 -5.38 2.03
N VAL A 66 -8.02 -5.66 1.10
CA VAL A 66 -8.67 -4.64 0.25
C VAL A 66 -9.47 -3.66 1.11
N THR A 67 -10.32 -4.16 2.02
CA THR A 67 -11.10 -3.31 2.93
C THR A 67 -10.21 -2.45 3.82
N ALA A 68 -9.16 -3.03 4.41
CA ALA A 68 -8.19 -2.29 5.22
C ALA A 68 -7.48 -1.20 4.40
N THR A 69 -7.07 -1.51 3.16
CA THR A 69 -6.44 -0.52 2.26
C THR A 69 -7.38 0.66 2.00
N HIS A 70 -8.66 0.40 1.70
CA HIS A 70 -9.64 1.46 1.46
C HIS A 70 -9.86 2.35 2.70
N ALA A 71 -9.86 1.76 3.90
CA ALA A 71 -9.94 2.52 5.16
C ALA A 71 -8.69 3.37 5.41
N LEU A 72 -7.50 2.84 5.07
CA LEU A 72 -6.23 3.56 5.21
C LEU A 72 -6.18 4.82 4.34
N ILE A 73 -6.71 4.75 3.11
CA ILE A 73 -6.70 5.86 2.13
C ILE A 73 -8.01 6.64 2.07
N ALA A 74 -8.90 6.50 3.06
CA ALA A 74 -10.21 7.15 3.08
C ALA A 74 -10.14 8.69 3.07
N GLY A 75 -9.03 9.29 3.50
CA GLY A 75 -8.79 10.73 3.43
C GLY A 75 -8.16 11.21 2.11
N ALA A 76 -7.67 10.29 1.26
CA ALA A 76 -7.01 10.64 0.00
C ALA A 76 -8.05 11.07 -1.05
N SER A 77 -7.65 11.99 -1.93
CA SER A 77 -8.43 12.45 -3.08
C SER A 77 -8.67 11.33 -4.11
N PRO A 78 -9.65 11.48 -5.00
CA PRO A 78 -9.90 10.51 -6.07
C PRO A 78 -8.69 10.24 -6.97
N ASP A 79 -7.89 11.28 -7.28
CA ASP A 79 -6.68 11.15 -8.10
C ASP A 79 -5.59 10.33 -7.40
N GLU A 80 -5.34 10.62 -6.12
CA GLU A 80 -4.37 9.88 -5.30
C GLU A 80 -4.73 8.39 -5.18
N ARG A 81 -6.02 8.08 -4.97
CA ARG A 81 -6.50 6.70 -4.96
C ARG A 81 -6.33 6.02 -6.32
N ALA A 82 -6.67 6.72 -7.41
CA ALA A 82 -6.53 6.19 -8.75
C ALA A 82 -5.06 5.87 -9.09
N LYS A 83 -4.13 6.75 -8.71
CA LYS A 83 -2.68 6.54 -8.85
C LYS A 83 -2.21 5.29 -8.11
N LEU A 84 -2.54 5.16 -6.82
CA LEU A 84 -2.13 4.02 -5.99
C LEU A 84 -2.71 2.69 -6.48
N LEU A 85 -4.01 2.66 -6.78
CA LEU A 85 -4.75 1.41 -7.05
C LEU A 85 -4.52 0.87 -8.46
N SER A 86 -4.15 1.70 -9.44
CA SER A 86 -3.85 1.20 -10.80
C SER A 86 -3.01 2.14 -11.68
N GLY A 87 -3.13 3.46 -11.53
CA GLY A 87 -2.54 4.42 -12.47
C GLY A 87 -1.02 4.33 -12.53
N ASN A 88 -0.36 4.24 -11.38
CA ASN A 88 1.10 4.12 -11.33
C ASN A 88 1.59 2.78 -11.87
N ALA A 89 0.85 1.69 -11.59
CA ALA A 89 1.16 0.36 -12.12
C ALA A 89 1.16 0.36 -13.66
N ARG A 90 0.11 0.94 -14.27
CA ARG A 90 -0.01 1.10 -15.73
C ARG A 90 1.14 1.91 -16.30
N ARG A 91 1.47 3.05 -15.68
CA ARG A 91 2.57 3.91 -16.10
C ARG A 91 3.93 3.21 -16.03
N THR A 92 4.24 2.56 -14.91
CA THR A 92 5.54 1.92 -14.67
C THR A 92 5.76 0.71 -15.56
N TRP A 93 4.74 -0.16 -15.68
CA TRP A 93 4.86 -1.42 -16.41
C TRP A 93 4.36 -1.35 -17.85
N LYS A 94 3.93 -0.19 -18.33
CA LYS A 94 3.43 0.05 -19.70
C LYS A 94 2.29 -0.92 -20.08
N LEU A 95 1.30 -1.02 -19.18
CA LEU A 95 0.10 -1.87 -19.33
C LEU A 95 -1.00 -1.19 -20.15
#